data_AF-A0AAV7GXN5-F1
#
_entry.id   AF-A0AAV7GXN5-F1
#
_cell.length_a   1.000
_cell.length_b   1.000
_cell.length_c   1.000
_cell.angle_alpha   90.00
_cell.angle_beta   90.00
_cell.angle_gamma   90.00
#
_symmetry.space_group_name_H-M   'P 1'
#
loop_
_entity.id
_entity.type
_entity.pdbx_description
1 polymer ?
#
loop_
_entity_poly.entity_id
_entity_poly.type
_entity_poly.pdbx_seq_one_letter_code
_entity_poly.pdbx_strand_id
1 'polypeptide(L)'
;MFPIRYPQIWEIYKKVEASLWISKEVDLSQDIHHWDQSLKSDKHHLVTRILAFFTVADGIIIENLAGWIWTEVSLLDSMLADGTALICGVAQTMHAVGKNMAFLVVRQFNATIKCVLIVTEELVSTQMVSTHMVRYTTSLYRESIVDIKGEATEILKAFYSTLNELALVGSPGSHHRPSLPEV
;
A
#
# COMPACT_ATOMS: atom_id res chain seq x y z
N MET A 1 29.52 -1.60 -5.55
CA MET A 1 29.24 -0.15 -5.61
C MET A 1 30.41 0.53 -6.32
N PHE A 2 30.13 1.50 -7.20
CA PHE A 2 30.92 2.01 -8.34
C PHE A 2 31.13 1.01 -9.51
N PRO A 3 31.07 1.51 -10.77
CA PRO A 3 30.86 2.91 -11.20
C PRO A 3 29.38 3.35 -11.23
N ILE A 4 29.13 4.66 -10.99
CA ILE A 4 27.79 5.28 -11.06
C ILE A 4 27.34 5.36 -12.53
N ARG A 5 26.21 4.73 -12.87
CA ARG A 5 25.73 4.63 -14.25
C ARG A 5 24.99 5.88 -14.77
N TYR A 6 24.43 6.69 -13.87
CA TYR A 6 23.57 7.82 -14.23
C TYR A 6 24.00 9.10 -13.47
N PRO A 7 24.91 9.90 -14.05
CA PRO A 7 25.43 11.11 -13.39
C PRO A 7 24.36 12.16 -13.09
N GLN A 8 23.37 12.33 -13.97
CA GLN A 8 22.29 13.31 -13.78
C GLN A 8 21.42 13.00 -12.55
N ILE A 9 21.13 11.71 -12.31
CA ILE A 9 20.38 11.27 -11.12
C ILE A 9 21.21 11.51 -9.86
N TRP A 10 22.52 11.27 -9.95
CA TRP A 10 23.45 11.52 -8.85
C TRP A 10 23.52 13.01 -8.47
N GLU A 11 23.54 13.91 -9.45
CA GLU A 11 23.50 15.35 -9.19
C GLU A 11 22.19 15.79 -8.50
N ILE A 12 21.04 15.26 -8.93
CA ILE A 12 19.76 15.54 -8.29
C ILE A 12 19.76 15.00 -6.85
N TYR A 13 20.23 13.77 -6.65
CA TYR A 13 20.36 13.19 -5.31
C TYR A 13 21.21 14.07 -4.39
N LYS A 14 22.37 14.56 -4.88
CA LYS A 14 23.24 15.46 -4.11
C LYS A 14 22.59 16.81 -3.79
N LYS A 15 21.78 17.37 -4.69
CA LYS A 15 21.00 18.59 -4.41
C LYS A 15 19.95 18.36 -3.33
N VAL A 16 19.26 17.22 -3.37
CA VAL A 16 18.26 16.83 -2.36
C VAL A 16 18.93 16.59 -1.00
N GLU A 17 20.05 15.87 -0.98
CA GLU A 17 20.84 15.63 0.24
C GLU A 17 21.29 16.95 0.89
N ALA A 18 21.72 17.93 0.09
CA ALA A 18 22.09 19.26 0.58
C ALA A 18 20.90 20.12 1.05
N SER A 19 19.66 19.71 0.76
CA SER A 19 18.43 20.40 1.17
C SER A 19 17.75 19.76 2.38
N LEU A 20 18.40 18.77 3.01
CA LEU A 20 17.92 18.18 4.25
C LEU A 20 18.10 19.18 5.40
N TRP A 21 17.06 19.35 6.20
CA TRP A 21 17.07 20.14 7.43
C TRP A 21 16.58 19.28 8.58
N ILE A 22 17.08 19.56 9.78
CA ILE A 22 16.57 18.93 11.01
C ILE A 22 15.77 19.96 11.81
N SER A 23 14.75 19.51 12.54
CA SER A 23 13.87 20.43 13.30
C SER A 23 14.63 21.29 14.33
N LYS A 24 15.81 20.84 14.78
CA LYS A 24 16.68 21.60 15.70
C LYS A 24 17.39 22.80 15.04
N GLU A 25 17.43 22.87 13.72
CA GLU A 25 18.02 24.00 12.98
C GLU A 25 17.07 25.19 12.88
N VAL A 26 15.79 25.01 13.21
CA VAL A 26 14.79 26.08 13.22
C VAL A 26 14.77 26.75 14.60
N ASP A 27 15.15 28.03 14.68
CA ASP A 27 15.05 28.83 15.90
C ASP A 27 13.63 29.37 16.08
N LEU A 28 12.92 28.86 17.10
CA LEU A 28 11.56 29.26 17.45
C LEU A 28 11.51 30.12 18.72
N SER A 29 12.66 30.60 19.23
CA SER A 29 12.75 31.29 20.53
C SER A 29 11.90 32.55 20.63
N GLN A 30 11.70 33.25 19.51
CA GLN A 30 10.90 34.47 19.44
C GLN A 30 9.42 34.22 19.12
N ASP A 31 9.06 33.05 18.59
CA ASP A 31 7.72 32.78 18.10
C ASP A 31 6.67 32.74 19.21
N ILE A 32 7.03 32.28 20.41
CA ILE A 32 6.13 32.27 21.58
C ILE A 32 5.72 33.70 21.95
N HIS A 33 6.69 34.63 21.94
CA HIS A 33 6.41 36.03 22.27
C HIS A 33 5.55 36.71 21.20
N HIS A 34 5.80 36.42 19.92
CA HIS A 34 4.97 36.93 18.82
C HIS A 34 3.57 36.34 18.81
N TRP A 35 3.44 35.06 19.15
CA TRP A 35 2.16 34.39 19.35
C TRP A 35 1.36 35.13 20.41
N ASP A 36 1.86 35.27 21.64
CA ASP A 36 1.05 35.79 22.75
C ASP A 36 0.77 37.30 22.67
N GLN A 37 1.69 38.10 22.11
CA GLN A 37 1.61 39.57 22.22
C GLN A 37 1.28 40.31 20.91
N SER A 38 1.59 39.73 19.75
CA SER A 38 1.50 40.44 18.46
C SER A 38 0.34 39.99 17.56
N LEU A 39 -0.23 38.81 17.84
CA LEU A 39 -1.35 38.27 17.08
C LEU A 39 -2.69 38.58 17.75
N LYS A 40 -3.64 39.11 16.98
CA LYS A 40 -5.04 39.26 17.42
C LYS A 40 -5.76 37.92 17.29
N SER A 41 -6.83 37.72 18.08
CA SER A 41 -7.61 36.46 18.13
C SER A 41 -7.93 35.87 16.74
N ASP A 42 -8.35 36.68 15.77
CA ASP A 42 -8.71 36.20 14.43
C ASP A 42 -7.53 35.60 13.66
N LYS A 43 -6.32 36.16 13.85
CA LYS A 43 -5.10 35.65 13.21
C LYS A 43 -4.59 34.37 13.87
N HIS A 44 -4.80 34.22 15.19
CA HIS A 44 -4.54 32.94 15.86
C HIS A 44 -5.39 31.82 15.25
N HIS A 45 -6.69 32.05 15.08
CA HIS A 45 -7.57 31.05 14.47
C HIS A 45 -7.15 30.70 13.03
N LEU A 46 -6.69 31.67 12.25
CA LEU A 46 -6.17 31.43 10.90
C LEU A 46 -4.91 30.55 10.93
N VAL A 47 -3.89 30.94 11.72
CA VAL A 47 -2.63 30.20 11.79
C VAL A 47 -2.83 28.80 12.35
N THR A 48 -3.66 28.63 13.40
CA THR A 48 -4.01 27.32 13.93
C THR A 48 -4.72 26.44 12.90
N ARG A 49 -5.63 26.99 12.09
CA ARG A 49 -6.28 26.22 11.01
C ARG A 49 -5.30 25.80 9.92
N ILE A 50 -4.36 26.67 9.55
CA ILE A 50 -3.32 26.35 8.57
C ILE A 50 -2.43 25.23 9.10
N LEU A 51 -1.97 25.33 10.35
CA LEU A 51 -1.18 24.28 10.99
C LEU A 51 -1.96 22.97 11.08
N ALA A 52 -3.23 23.01 11.50
CA ALA A 52 -4.09 21.84 11.55
C ALA A 52 -4.24 21.18 10.17
N PHE A 53 -4.44 21.96 9.11
CA PHE A 53 -4.50 21.47 7.74
C PHE A 53 -3.22 20.72 7.34
N PHE A 54 -2.04 21.30 7.58
CA PHE A 54 -0.77 20.65 7.25
C PHE A 54 -0.54 19.38 8.08
N THR A 55 -0.84 19.40 9.38
CA THR A 55 -0.70 18.18 10.21
C THR A 55 -1.60 17.04 9.75
N VAL A 56 -2.82 17.35 9.28
CA VAL A 56 -3.76 16.34 8.76
C VAL A 56 -3.32 15.88 7.37
N ALA A 57 -2.93 16.80 6.50
CA ALA A 57 -2.46 16.48 5.14
C ALA A 57 -1.19 15.60 5.18
N ASP A 58 -0.23 15.93 6.03
CA ASP A 58 0.99 15.14 6.22
C ASP A 58 0.65 13.73 6.70
N GLY A 59 -0.32 13.59 7.63
CA GLY A 59 -0.83 12.28 8.05
C GLY A 59 -1.41 11.46 6.90
N ILE A 60 -2.26 12.06 6.07
CA ILE A 60 -2.86 11.40 4.90
C ILE A 60 -1.80 11.00 3.87
N ILE A 61 -0.82 11.87 3.60
CA ILE A 61 0.26 11.59 2.65
C ILE A 61 1.15 10.47 3.19
N ILE A 62 1.48 10.50 4.49
CA ILE A 62 2.25 9.44 5.14
C ILE A 62 1.47 8.13 5.09
N GLU A 63 0.18 8.11 5.37
CA GLU A 63 -0.66 6.91 5.23
C GLU A 63 -0.73 6.42 3.78
N ASN A 64 -0.70 7.31 2.79
CA ASN A 64 -0.65 6.92 1.39
C ASN A 64 0.71 6.28 1.02
N LEU A 65 1.82 6.87 1.49
CA LEU A 65 3.17 6.36 1.27
C LEU A 65 3.43 5.07 2.06
N ALA A 66 2.96 5.00 3.30
CA ALA A 66 3.19 3.89 4.23
C ALA A 66 2.13 2.80 4.11
N GLY A 67 0.95 3.10 3.55
CA GLY A 67 -0.18 2.16 3.49
C GLY A 67 0.06 0.99 2.55
N TRP A 68 1.04 1.09 1.65
CA TRP A 68 1.38 0.06 0.67
C TRP A 68 2.77 -0.50 0.93
N ILE A 69 2.92 -1.21 2.06
CA ILE A 69 4.13 -2.01 2.30
C ILE A 69 4.02 -3.30 1.48
N TRP A 70 4.72 -3.31 0.35
CA TRP A 70 4.85 -4.52 -0.45
C TRP A 70 5.59 -5.59 0.35
N THR A 71 4.98 -6.76 0.44
CA THR A 71 5.58 -7.94 1.04
C THR A 71 6.18 -8.80 -0.05
N GLU A 72 7.41 -9.28 0.14
CA GLU A 72 7.99 -10.27 -0.76
C GLU A 72 7.34 -11.64 -0.55
N VAL A 73 6.98 -12.32 -1.63
CA VAL A 73 6.37 -13.65 -1.58
C VAL A 73 7.27 -14.67 -0.89
N SER A 74 8.60 -14.54 -1.01
CA SER A 74 9.60 -15.35 -0.30
C SER A 74 9.56 -15.19 1.22
N LEU A 75 9.15 -14.03 1.72
CA LEU A 75 9.16 -13.71 3.16
C LEU A 75 7.83 -14.06 3.84
N LEU A 76 6.79 -14.36 3.06
CA LEU A 76 5.45 -14.63 3.59
C LEU A 76 5.44 -15.79 4.59
N ASP A 77 6.21 -16.86 4.37
CA ASP A 77 6.32 -18.03 5.27
C ASP A 77 6.87 -17.65 6.67
N SER A 78 7.73 -16.64 6.73
CA SER A 78 8.36 -16.18 7.98
C SER A 78 7.61 -15.06 8.70
N MET A 79 6.72 -14.36 7.99
CA MET A 79 6.03 -13.17 8.49
C MET A 79 4.63 -13.49 9.07
N LEU A 80 4.29 -14.79 9.17
CA LEU A 80 2.96 -15.28 9.54
C LEU A 80 2.66 -15.17 11.03
N ALA A 81 2.23 -13.99 11.42
CA ALA A 81 1.30 -13.79 12.51
C ALA A 81 0.13 -12.95 11.95
N ASP A 82 -0.95 -13.61 11.53
CA ASP A 82 -2.29 -13.04 11.28
C ASP A 82 -2.34 -11.64 10.64
N GLY A 83 -1.58 -11.44 9.56
CA GLY A 83 -1.39 -10.14 8.92
C GLY A 83 -1.99 -10.05 7.52
N THR A 84 -2.49 -8.85 7.18
CA THR A 84 -2.76 -8.48 5.78
C THR A 84 -1.43 -8.22 5.06
N ALA A 85 -1.20 -8.88 3.92
CA ALA A 85 -0.05 -8.66 3.04
C ALA A 85 -0.50 -8.02 1.73
N LEU A 86 0.39 -7.20 1.13
CA LEU A 86 0.23 -6.64 -0.20
C LEU A 86 1.36 -7.17 -1.09
N ILE A 87 1.05 -7.91 -2.14
CA ILE A 87 2.05 -8.51 -3.04
C ILE A 87 1.84 -8.04 -4.48
N CYS A 88 2.93 -7.82 -5.20
CA CYS A 88 2.92 -7.56 -6.64
C CYS A 88 3.62 -8.73 -7.33
N GLY A 89 2.98 -9.31 -8.33
CA GLY A 89 3.59 -10.38 -9.08
C GLY A 89 2.87 -10.68 -10.38
N VAL A 90 3.28 -11.77 -11.00
CA VAL A 90 2.84 -12.16 -12.34
C VAL A 90 1.83 -13.29 -12.25
N ALA A 91 0.64 -13.08 -12.79
CA ALA A 91 -0.42 -14.09 -12.88
C ALA A 91 0.02 -15.25 -13.79
N GLN A 92 0.13 -16.45 -13.23
CA GLN A 92 0.53 -17.64 -13.99
C GLN A 92 -0.67 -18.47 -14.42
N THR A 93 -1.57 -18.75 -13.48
CA THR A 93 -2.77 -19.55 -13.72
C THR A 93 -3.94 -18.95 -12.96
N MET A 94 -5.12 -18.95 -13.58
CA MET A 94 -6.37 -18.56 -12.94
C MET A 94 -7.40 -19.63 -13.21
N HIS A 95 -8.10 -20.07 -12.17
CA HIS A 95 -9.16 -21.06 -12.30
C HIS A 95 -10.31 -20.74 -11.35
N ALA A 96 -11.52 -20.63 -11.90
CA ALA A 96 -12.73 -20.50 -11.11
C ALA A 96 -13.16 -21.86 -10.54
N VAL A 97 -13.66 -21.83 -9.31
CA VAL A 97 -14.43 -22.91 -8.69
C VAL A 97 -15.85 -22.40 -8.50
N GLY A 98 -16.63 -22.45 -9.59
CA GLY A 98 -17.98 -21.89 -9.63
C GLY A 98 -18.01 -20.36 -9.71
N LYS A 99 -19.12 -19.75 -9.27
CA LYS A 99 -19.33 -18.30 -9.36
C LYS A 99 -18.75 -17.53 -8.18
N ASN A 100 -18.49 -18.21 -7.07
CA ASN A 100 -18.18 -17.57 -5.78
C ASN A 100 -16.74 -17.78 -5.34
N MET A 101 -15.93 -18.50 -6.12
CA MET A 101 -14.56 -18.78 -5.76
C MET A 101 -13.67 -18.81 -7.01
N ALA A 102 -12.44 -18.32 -6.89
CA ALA A 102 -11.38 -18.52 -7.85
C ALA A 102 -10.02 -18.63 -7.17
N PHE A 103 -9.12 -19.34 -7.82
CA PHE A 103 -7.72 -19.42 -7.47
C PHE A 103 -6.89 -18.66 -8.51
N LEU A 104 -5.87 -17.96 -8.01
CA LEU A 104 -4.92 -17.22 -8.81
C LEU A 104 -3.51 -17.57 -8.33
N VAL A 105 -2.69 -18.16 -9.19
CA VAL A 105 -1.28 -18.40 -8.87
C VAL A 105 -0.46 -17.21 -9.34
N VAL A 106 0.27 -16.59 -8.41
CA VAL A 106 1.11 -15.43 -8.65
C VAL A 106 2.57 -15.79 -8.43
N ARG A 107 3.43 -15.40 -9.37
CA ARG A 107 4.88 -15.54 -9.27
C ARG A 107 5.54 -14.19 -9.06
N GLN A 108 6.38 -14.09 -8.04
CA GLN A 108 7.29 -12.98 -7.84
C GLN A 108 8.71 -13.52 -7.85
N PHE A 109 9.51 -13.15 -8.85
CA PHE A 109 10.84 -13.72 -9.11
C PHE A 109 10.85 -15.26 -9.15
N ASN A 110 11.47 -15.89 -8.13
CA ASN A 110 11.64 -17.32 -7.95
C ASN A 110 10.66 -17.93 -6.93
N ALA A 111 9.72 -17.15 -6.41
CA ALA A 111 8.70 -17.59 -5.47
C ALA A 111 7.31 -17.54 -6.10
N THR A 112 6.44 -18.49 -5.74
CA THR A 112 5.06 -18.59 -6.21
C THR A 112 4.12 -18.72 -5.03
N ILE A 113 2.95 -18.11 -5.13
CA ILE A 113 1.90 -18.17 -4.12
C ILE A 113 0.53 -18.38 -4.78
N LYS A 114 -0.36 -19.07 -4.07
CA LYS A 114 -1.72 -19.36 -4.52
C LYS A 114 -2.69 -18.48 -3.75
N CYS A 115 -3.22 -17.47 -4.41
CA CYS A 115 -4.23 -16.60 -3.86
C CYS A 115 -5.62 -17.24 -4.03
N VAL A 116 -6.47 -17.11 -3.02
CA VAL A 116 -7.83 -17.66 -3.00
C VAL A 116 -8.81 -16.50 -2.88
N LEU A 117 -9.67 -16.32 -3.88
CA LEU A 117 -10.71 -15.32 -3.87
C LEU A 117 -12.03 -16.01 -3.55
N ILE A 118 -12.70 -15.59 -2.48
CA ILE A 118 -13.98 -16.14 -2.03
C ILE A 118 -14.97 -15.00 -1.86
N VAL A 119 -16.13 -15.09 -2.51
CA VAL A 119 -17.17 -14.08 -2.41
C VAL A 119 -17.73 -14.04 -0.99
N THR A 120 -17.74 -12.85 -0.40
CA THR A 120 -18.29 -12.57 0.94
C THR A 120 -19.51 -11.66 0.83
N GLU A 121 -20.59 -12.00 1.55
CA GLU A 121 -21.89 -11.31 1.48
C GLU A 121 -22.11 -10.27 2.59
N GLU A 122 -21.08 -9.87 3.34
CA GLU A 122 -21.23 -9.04 4.53
C GLU A 122 -21.06 -7.53 4.26
N LEU A 123 -22.06 -6.72 4.65
CA LEU A 123 -22.26 -5.32 4.25
C LEU A 123 -21.30 -4.27 4.85
N VAL A 124 -20.23 -4.64 5.56
CA VAL A 124 -19.48 -3.70 6.41
C VAL A 124 -17.97 -3.64 6.14
N SER A 125 -17.42 -4.49 5.28
CA SER A 125 -15.95 -4.54 5.07
C SER A 125 -15.50 -3.78 3.82
N THR A 126 -14.44 -2.97 3.94
CA THR A 126 -13.69 -2.37 2.81
C THR A 126 -12.87 -3.40 2.01
N GLN A 127 -12.99 -4.69 2.33
CA GLN A 127 -12.28 -5.84 1.75
C GLN A 127 -13.25 -6.89 1.18
N MET A 128 -14.25 -6.47 0.40
CA MET A 128 -15.24 -7.39 -0.20
C MET A 128 -14.78 -7.93 -1.56
N VAL A 129 -14.91 -9.26 -1.74
CA VAL A 129 -14.77 -9.93 -3.03
C VAL A 129 -16.17 -10.18 -3.61
N SER A 130 -16.45 -9.63 -4.79
CA SER A 130 -17.72 -9.85 -5.49
C SER A 130 -17.64 -10.97 -6.53
N THR A 131 -18.78 -11.52 -6.96
CA THR A 131 -18.85 -12.43 -8.11
C THR A 131 -18.26 -11.82 -9.39
N HIS A 132 -18.35 -10.50 -9.55
CA HIS A 132 -17.72 -9.80 -10.67
C HIS A 132 -16.19 -9.81 -10.55
N MET A 133 -15.66 -9.68 -9.35
CA MET A 133 -14.20 -9.78 -9.10
C MET A 133 -13.67 -11.18 -9.37
N VAL A 134 -14.41 -12.22 -8.99
CA VAL A 134 -14.08 -13.62 -9.32
C VAL A 134 -13.98 -13.80 -10.84
N ARG A 135 -14.99 -13.31 -11.59
CA ARG A 135 -14.99 -13.36 -13.05
C ARG A 135 -13.83 -12.57 -13.67
N TYR A 136 -13.60 -11.35 -13.19
CA TYR A 136 -12.50 -10.50 -13.64
C TYR A 136 -11.15 -11.21 -13.48
N THR A 137 -10.91 -11.79 -12.30
CA THR A 137 -9.69 -12.53 -12.00
C THR A 137 -9.47 -13.67 -12.97
N THR A 138 -10.51 -14.45 -13.28
CA THR A 138 -10.40 -15.53 -14.26
C THR A 138 -10.25 -15.06 -15.72
N SER A 139 -10.59 -13.80 -16.01
CA SER A 139 -10.45 -13.22 -17.35
C SER A 139 -9.09 -12.55 -17.60
N LEU A 140 -8.21 -12.51 -16.59
CA LEU A 140 -6.86 -12.00 -16.74
C LEU A 140 -6.10 -12.78 -17.82
N TYR A 141 -5.04 -12.19 -18.38
CA TYR A 141 -4.13 -12.93 -19.25
C TYR A 141 -3.00 -13.54 -18.41
N ARG A 142 -2.51 -14.70 -18.82
CA ARG A 142 -1.25 -15.22 -18.29
C ARG A 142 -0.13 -14.21 -18.53
N GLU A 143 0.76 -14.09 -17.56
CA GLU A 143 1.81 -13.07 -17.45
C GLU A 143 1.33 -11.64 -17.14
N SER A 144 0.04 -11.43 -16.82
CA SER A 144 -0.46 -10.13 -16.35
C SER A 144 0.17 -9.78 -15.00
N ILE A 145 0.60 -8.54 -14.82
CA ILE A 145 1.07 -8.04 -13.52
C ILE A 145 -0.15 -7.72 -12.67
N VAL A 146 -0.18 -8.25 -11.45
CA VAL A 146 -1.28 -8.12 -10.51
C VAL A 146 -0.79 -7.71 -9.13
N ASP A 147 -1.56 -6.83 -8.52
CA ASP A 147 -1.37 -6.37 -7.15
C ASP A 147 -2.48 -7.00 -6.30
N ILE A 148 -2.10 -7.70 -5.23
CA ILE A 148 -3.01 -8.47 -4.40
C ILE A 148 -2.82 -8.09 -2.95
N LYS A 149 -3.89 -7.59 -2.32
CA LYS A 149 -3.95 -7.33 -0.88
C LYS A 149 -4.79 -8.41 -0.22
N GLY A 150 -4.27 -9.17 0.72
CA GLY A 150 -5.08 -10.18 1.42
C GLY A 150 -4.50 -10.66 2.73
N GLU A 151 -5.33 -11.34 3.51
CA GLU A 151 -4.88 -12.00 4.73
C GLU A 151 -4.10 -13.26 4.38
N ALA A 152 -2.91 -13.38 4.98
CA ALA A 152 -2.02 -14.50 4.79
C ALA A 152 -2.41 -15.59 5.80
N THR A 153 -2.97 -16.69 5.31
CA THR A 153 -3.39 -17.82 6.16
C THR A 153 -2.56 -19.05 5.85
N GLU A 154 -2.04 -19.72 6.87
CA GLU A 154 -1.50 -21.08 6.72
C GLU A 154 -2.62 -22.02 6.27
N ILE A 155 -2.53 -22.54 5.05
CA ILE A 155 -3.35 -23.68 4.68
C ILE A 155 -2.70 -24.90 5.32
N LEU A 156 -3.42 -25.59 6.21
CA LEU A 156 -3.07 -26.92 6.71
C LEU A 156 -2.50 -27.75 5.56
N LYS A 157 -1.26 -28.25 5.69
CA LYS A 157 -0.42 -28.98 4.70
C LYS A 157 -1.05 -30.27 4.11
N ALA A 158 -2.30 -30.26 3.71
CA ALA A 158 -3.06 -31.40 3.23
C ALA A 158 -3.75 -31.02 1.91
N PHE A 159 -3.06 -31.26 0.80
CA PHE A 159 -3.48 -32.14 -0.30
C PHE A 159 -2.61 -31.85 -1.55
N TYR A 160 -1.69 -32.78 -1.79
CA TYR A 160 -0.81 -32.95 -2.96
C TYR A 160 0.37 -31.98 -3.14
N SER A 161 1.54 -32.61 -3.21
CA SER A 161 2.88 -32.08 -3.35
C SER A 161 3.06 -31.11 -4.53
N THR A 162 3.35 -29.85 -4.24
CA THR A 162 4.62 -29.14 -4.55
C THR A 162 4.61 -27.76 -3.87
N LEU A 163 5.54 -27.57 -2.93
CA LEU A 163 6.05 -26.31 -2.36
C LEU A 163 5.04 -25.27 -1.83
N ASN A 164 4.95 -25.20 -0.50
CA ASN A 164 4.49 -24.10 0.36
C ASN A 164 3.29 -23.29 -0.17
N GLU A 165 2.08 -23.81 0.02
CA GLU A 165 0.83 -23.09 -0.26
C GLU A 165 0.48 -22.15 0.90
N LEU A 166 0.54 -20.84 0.66
CA LEU A 166 -0.08 -19.82 1.49
C LEU A 166 -1.27 -19.21 0.75
N ALA A 167 -2.44 -19.12 1.40
CA ALA A 167 -3.60 -18.44 0.83
C ALA A 167 -3.54 -16.95 1.15
N LEU A 168 -3.71 -16.11 0.12
CA LEU A 168 -4.04 -14.69 0.29
C LEU A 168 -5.47 -14.43 -0.17
N VAL A 169 -6.29 -13.87 0.72
CA VAL A 169 -7.67 -13.45 0.42
C VAL A 169 -7.66 -12.04 -0.18
N GLY A 170 -7.57 -11.96 -1.50
CA GLY A 170 -7.38 -10.72 -2.25
C GLY A 170 -8.57 -9.73 -2.21
N SER A 171 -8.34 -8.47 -1.88
CA SER A 171 -9.25 -7.32 -2.07
C SER A 171 -8.68 -6.36 -3.13
N PRO A 172 -9.52 -5.67 -3.92
CA PRO A 172 -9.02 -4.76 -4.95
C PRO A 172 -8.50 -3.48 -4.28
N GLY A 173 -7.22 -3.17 -4.49
CA GLY A 173 -6.74 -1.80 -4.31
C GLY A 173 -7.37 -0.93 -5.40
N SER A 174 -8.44 -0.21 -5.07
CA SER A 174 -8.97 0.80 -5.96
C SER A 174 -8.03 2.00 -5.97
N HIS A 175 -7.49 2.35 -7.14
CA HIS A 175 -6.97 3.68 -7.38
C HIS A 175 -8.14 4.67 -7.30
N HIS A 176 -8.45 5.15 -6.10
CA HIS A 176 -9.31 6.32 -5.96
C HIS A 176 -8.46 7.54 -6.34
N ARG A 177 -8.59 8.00 -7.60
CA ARG A 177 -8.29 9.41 -7.89
C ARG A 177 -9.27 10.23 -7.05
N PRO A 178 -8.81 11.13 -6.17
CA PRO A 178 -9.71 12.11 -5.57
C PRO A 178 -10.24 13.00 -6.70
N SER A 179 -11.55 13.00 -6.90
CA SER A 179 -12.23 14.01 -7.70
C SER A 179 -12.04 15.36 -7.02
N LEU A 180 -11.45 16.31 -7.74
CA LEU A 180 -11.38 17.72 -7.33
C LEU A 180 -12.80 18.22 -7.01
N PRO A 181 -13.01 18.98 -5.92
CA PRO A 181 -14.28 19.64 -5.69
C PRO A 181 -14.52 20.66 -6.81
N GLU A 182 -15.68 20.55 -7.47
CA GLU A 182 -16.17 21.59 -8.37
C GLU A 182 -16.38 22.89 -7.59
N VAL A 183 -15.90 23.98 -8.18
CA VAL A 183 -16.02 25.36 -7.69
C VAL A 183 -17.44 25.87 -7.92
#